data_AF-A0A6A4LVT0-F1
#
_entry.id   AF-A0A6A4LVT0-F1
#
_cell.length_a   1.000
_cell.length_b   1.000
_cell.length_c   1.000
_cell.angle_alpha   90.00
_cell.angle_beta   90.00
_cell.angle_gamma   90.00
#
_symmetry.space_group_name_H-M   'P 1'
#
loop_
_entity.id
_entity.type
_entity.pdbx_description
1 polymer ?
#
loop_
_entity_poly.entity_id
_entity_poly.type
_entity_poly.pdbx_seq_one_letter_code
_entity_poly.pdbx_strand_id
1 'polypeptide(L)'
;MAIVHRVSLNSVSATCELSVVDRNKLYNYSLALPIPRFPHGVLSEDGFYKVQVNETVLWFQLCDAMIFNHYPPTCVDCQDCGGPSRCGMGCSALVSNKIAGYPVCTTIGHTSSMGVHLIDEKDPHAGVTVKMSNGDRTLNCSLAVSVICDSSGVQGPQTLETVGTCNYATVLRHPSGCANVVSVHGQGLGWFGTFIIV
;
A
#
# COMPACT_ATOMS: atom_id res chain seq x y z
N MET A 1 -20.69 9.38 36.00
CA MET A 1 -20.67 9.18 34.54
C MET A 1 -19.21 9.06 34.12
N ALA A 2 -18.73 7.86 33.79
CA ALA A 2 -17.37 7.66 33.33
C ALA A 2 -17.35 7.81 31.81
N ILE A 3 -16.75 8.89 31.32
CA ILE A 3 -16.49 9.10 29.90
C ILE A 3 -15.33 8.17 29.54
N VAL A 4 -15.65 7.03 28.94
CA VAL A 4 -14.64 6.17 28.33
C VAL A 4 -14.20 6.86 27.05
N HIS A 5 -13.10 7.59 27.12
CA HIS A 5 -12.41 8.07 25.93
C HIS A 5 -12.06 6.85 25.08
N ARG A 6 -12.71 6.73 23.91
CA ARG A 6 -12.26 5.84 22.84
C ARG A 6 -10.87 6.33 22.44
N VAL A 7 -9.84 5.66 22.95
CA VAL A 7 -8.48 5.81 22.47
C VAL A 7 -8.50 5.28 21.04
N SER A 8 -8.54 6.18 20.06
CA SER A 8 -8.15 5.86 18.69
C SER A 8 -6.67 5.47 18.78
N LEU A 9 -6.41 4.16 18.73
CA LEU A 9 -5.06 3.64 18.62
C LEU A 9 -4.53 4.14 17.27
N ASN A 10 -3.77 5.24 17.30
CA ASN A 10 -3.03 5.74 16.16
C ASN A 10 -2.11 4.61 15.69
N SER A 11 -2.47 4.01 14.56
CA SER A 11 -1.65 3.06 13.83
C SER A 11 -0.32 3.74 13.51
N VAL A 12 0.74 3.35 14.22
CA VAL A 12 2.11 3.62 13.81
C VAL A 12 2.40 2.57 12.74
N SER A 13 2.17 2.93 11.48
CA SER A 13 2.51 2.08 10.35
C SER A 13 4.04 2.00 10.27
N ALA A 14 4.60 0.84 10.63
CA ALA A 14 5.78 0.38 9.89
C ALA A 14 5.36 0.29 8.42
N THR A 15 6.19 0.76 7.49
CA THR A 15 5.84 0.85 6.07
C THR A 15 5.18 -0.44 5.61
N CYS A 16 3.98 -0.35 5.03
CA CYS A 16 3.23 -1.51 4.52
C CYS A 16 2.66 -2.51 5.55
N GLU A 17 2.50 -2.11 6.81
CA GLU A 17 1.79 -2.87 7.83
C GLU A 17 0.51 -2.17 8.30
N LEU A 18 -0.53 -2.95 8.57
CA LEU A 18 -1.78 -2.48 9.13
C LEU A 18 -2.32 -3.50 10.14
N SER A 19 -2.87 -3.04 11.25
CA SER A 19 -3.53 -3.89 12.24
C SER A 19 -4.87 -3.27 12.63
N VAL A 20 -5.95 -4.01 12.47
CA VAL A 20 -7.31 -3.54 12.76
C VAL A 20 -8.05 -4.56 13.62
N VAL A 21 -8.72 -4.09 14.66
CA VAL A 21 -9.61 -4.92 15.47
C VAL A 21 -11.04 -4.75 14.98
N ASP A 22 -11.67 -5.83 14.56
CA ASP A 22 -13.09 -5.88 14.21
C ASP A 22 -13.74 -7.15 14.80
N ARG A 23 -14.91 -7.01 15.45
CA ARG A 23 -15.71 -8.11 16.02
C ARG A 23 -14.90 -9.14 16.84
N ASN A 24 -14.08 -8.68 17.79
CA ASN A 24 -13.18 -9.51 18.63
C ASN A 24 -12.14 -10.31 17.84
N LYS A 25 -11.83 -9.93 16.60
CA LYS A 25 -10.74 -10.47 15.81
C LYS A 25 -9.76 -9.34 15.51
N LEU A 26 -8.48 -9.67 15.54
CA LEU A 26 -7.41 -8.79 15.10
C LEU A 26 -6.99 -9.26 13.70
N TYR A 27 -7.06 -8.34 12.75
CA TYR A 27 -6.66 -8.50 11.37
C TYR A 27 -5.32 -7.82 11.18
N ASN A 28 -4.28 -8.60 10.93
CA ASN A 28 -2.93 -8.11 10.70
C ASN A 28 -2.56 -8.26 9.23
N TYR A 29 -2.21 -7.16 8.59
CA TYR A 29 -1.70 -7.11 7.22
C TYR A 29 -0.22 -6.77 7.28
N SER A 30 0.59 -7.60 6.63
CA SER A 30 2.02 -7.38 6.47
C SER A 30 2.36 -7.63 5.02
N LEU A 31 2.25 -6.58 4.20
CA LEU A 31 2.28 -6.72 2.75
C LEU A 31 3.65 -7.18 2.22
N ALA A 32 4.73 -6.78 2.86
CA ALA A 32 6.10 -7.15 2.50
C ALA A 32 6.58 -8.45 3.17
N LEU A 33 5.76 -9.09 4.02
CA LEU A 33 6.17 -10.30 4.72
C LEU A 33 6.27 -11.48 3.73
N PRO A 34 7.37 -12.25 3.77
CA PRO A 34 7.49 -13.46 2.96
C PRO A 34 6.38 -14.46 3.27
N ILE A 35 5.75 -14.99 2.23
CA ILE A 35 4.74 -16.06 2.32
C ILE A 35 5.12 -17.19 1.36
N PRO A 36 4.55 -18.41 1.50
CA PRO A 36 4.87 -19.50 0.58
C PRO A 36 4.70 -19.09 -0.88
N ARG A 37 5.74 -19.31 -1.69
CA ARG A 37 5.85 -18.94 -3.12
C ARG A 37 6.01 -17.44 -3.43
N PHE A 38 5.95 -16.55 -2.43
CA PHE A 38 6.17 -15.11 -2.59
C PHE A 38 7.18 -14.63 -1.53
N PRO A 39 8.49 -14.81 -1.77
CA PRO A 39 9.54 -14.49 -0.81
C PRO A 39 9.64 -12.99 -0.50
N HIS A 40 9.10 -12.14 -1.37
CA HIS A 40 9.08 -10.69 -1.21
C HIS A 40 7.68 -10.14 -0.94
N GLY A 41 6.73 -10.98 -0.53
CA GLY A 41 5.35 -10.57 -0.30
C GLY A 41 4.76 -9.92 -1.55
N VAL A 42 4.21 -8.70 -1.40
CA VAL A 42 3.60 -7.92 -2.49
C VAL A 42 4.61 -7.09 -3.29
N LEU A 43 5.91 -7.11 -2.97
CA LEU A 43 6.88 -6.37 -3.76
C LEU A 43 7.02 -7.01 -5.14
N SER A 44 7.12 -6.18 -6.18
CA SER A 44 7.43 -6.70 -7.51
C SER A 44 8.83 -7.30 -7.55
N GLU A 45 8.95 -8.50 -8.13
CA GLU A 45 10.22 -9.20 -8.37
C GLU A 45 11.17 -8.39 -9.27
N ASP A 46 10.63 -7.61 -10.20
CA ASP A 46 11.42 -6.75 -11.11
C ASP A 46 11.82 -5.40 -10.47
N GLY A 47 11.38 -5.15 -9.22
CA GLY A 47 11.61 -3.90 -8.50
C GLY A 47 10.57 -2.81 -8.78
N PHE A 48 9.61 -3.07 -9.67
CA PHE A 48 8.48 -2.19 -9.98
C PHE A 48 7.32 -2.96 -10.62
N TYR A 49 6.12 -2.45 -10.45
CA TYR A 49 4.95 -2.73 -11.27
C TYR A 49 4.81 -1.71 -12.38
N LYS A 50 4.22 -2.13 -13.50
CA LYS A 50 3.95 -1.27 -14.66
C LYS A 50 2.53 -1.50 -15.15
N VAL A 51 1.81 -0.41 -15.39
CA VAL A 51 0.50 -0.41 -16.06
C VAL A 51 0.54 0.60 -17.20
N GLN A 52 0.01 0.24 -18.35
CA GLN A 52 -0.08 1.15 -19.49
C GLN A 52 -1.49 1.14 -20.06
N VAL A 53 -2.08 2.34 -20.16
CA VAL A 53 -3.39 2.55 -20.78
C VAL A 53 -3.28 3.80 -21.65
N ASN A 54 -3.64 3.67 -22.93
CA ASN A 54 -3.49 4.72 -23.93
C ASN A 54 -2.04 5.28 -23.96
N GLU A 55 -1.89 6.60 -23.80
CA GLU A 55 -0.60 7.29 -23.81
C GLU A 55 -0.03 7.53 -22.39
N THR A 56 -0.63 6.89 -21.38
CA THR A 56 -0.22 6.98 -19.98
C THR A 56 0.43 5.67 -19.54
N VAL A 57 1.62 5.78 -18.95
CA VAL A 57 2.34 4.66 -18.34
C VAL A 57 2.56 4.95 -16.86
N LEU A 58 2.01 4.11 -16.00
CA LEU A 58 2.21 4.15 -14.57
C LEU A 58 3.28 3.13 -14.15
N TRP A 59 4.25 3.60 -13.38
CA TRP A 59 5.27 2.77 -12.73
C TRP A 59 5.12 2.96 -11.22
N PHE A 60 5.14 1.88 -10.46
CA PHE A 60 5.08 1.98 -9.00
C PHE A 60 5.72 0.80 -8.30
N GLN A 61 6.10 0.97 -7.04
CA GLN A 61 6.46 -0.12 -6.14
C GLN A 61 5.66 0.04 -4.85
N LEU A 62 5.19 -1.08 -4.32
CA LEU A 62 4.56 -1.12 -3.00
C LEU A 62 5.64 -1.38 -1.95
N CYS A 63 5.50 -0.77 -0.78
CA CYS A 63 6.32 -1.04 0.41
C CYS A 63 7.80 -0.63 0.31
N ASP A 64 8.27 -0.21 -0.85
CA ASP A 64 9.62 0.28 -1.08
C ASP A 64 9.66 1.27 -2.25
N ALA A 65 10.82 1.87 -2.51
CA ALA A 65 11.07 2.66 -3.70
C ALA A 65 11.27 1.75 -4.91
N MET A 66 10.95 2.28 -6.09
CA MET A 66 11.23 1.58 -7.34
C MET A 66 12.74 1.48 -7.57
N ILE A 67 13.15 0.33 -8.10
CA ILE A 67 14.52 0.05 -8.52
C ILE A 67 14.46 -0.46 -9.96
N PHE A 68 15.33 0.07 -10.83
CA PHE A 68 15.41 -0.33 -12.22
C PHE A 68 16.78 -0.93 -12.50
N ASN A 69 16.82 -2.23 -12.77
CA ASN A 69 18.03 -2.91 -13.23
C ASN A 69 18.18 -2.83 -14.75
N HIS A 70 17.07 -2.91 -15.48
CA HIS A 70 17.02 -2.81 -16.93
C HIS A 70 15.84 -1.92 -17.35
N TYR A 71 16.00 -1.15 -18.42
CA TYR A 71 14.95 -0.34 -19.05
C TYR A 71 14.24 0.68 -18.11
N PRO A 72 14.98 1.61 -17.47
CA PRO A 72 14.34 2.66 -16.69
C PRO A 72 13.45 3.55 -17.56
N PRO A 73 12.45 4.24 -17.00
CA PRO A 73 11.64 5.23 -17.70
C PRO A 73 12.52 6.28 -18.37
N THR A 74 12.38 6.42 -19.70
CA THR A 74 13.03 7.48 -20.47
C THR A 74 12.04 8.62 -20.66
N CYS A 75 12.07 9.61 -19.79
CA CYS A 75 11.16 10.75 -19.81
C CYS A 75 11.84 12.01 -19.27
N VAL A 76 11.28 13.17 -19.65
CA VAL A 76 11.69 14.48 -19.11
C VAL A 76 11.02 14.74 -17.75
N ASP A 77 11.58 15.65 -16.96
CA ASP A 77 11.07 16.06 -15.62
C ASP A 77 11.04 14.97 -14.54
N CYS A 78 12.21 14.41 -14.27
CA CYS A 78 12.37 13.34 -13.28
C CYS A 78 13.23 13.74 -12.06
N GLN A 79 13.29 15.03 -11.71
CA GLN A 79 14.21 15.57 -10.70
C GLN A 79 14.00 14.96 -9.30
N ASP A 80 12.74 14.80 -8.88
CA ASP A 80 12.39 14.29 -7.55
C ASP A 80 12.23 12.75 -7.49
N CYS A 81 12.61 12.05 -8.55
CA CYS A 81 12.59 10.59 -8.61
C CYS A 81 13.81 10.04 -9.34
N GLY A 82 14.99 10.30 -8.78
CA GLY A 82 16.27 9.77 -9.26
C GLY A 82 16.99 10.65 -10.28
N GLY A 83 16.38 11.75 -10.70
CA GLY A 83 16.96 12.68 -11.66
C GLY A 83 16.94 12.15 -13.10
N PRO A 84 17.47 12.93 -14.05
CA PRO A 84 17.45 12.58 -15.47
C PRO A 84 18.27 11.33 -15.82
N SER A 85 19.27 10.96 -15.00
CA SER A 85 20.12 9.79 -15.24
C SER A 85 19.53 8.47 -14.71
N ARG A 86 18.67 8.54 -13.69
CA ARG A 86 18.11 7.38 -12.98
C ARG A 86 16.62 7.55 -12.72
N CYS A 87 15.91 8.12 -13.69
CA CYS A 87 14.49 8.41 -13.58
C CYS A 87 13.69 7.19 -13.13
N GLY A 88 12.79 7.39 -12.16
CA GLY A 88 12.04 6.33 -11.52
C GLY A 88 12.70 5.79 -10.25
N MET A 89 14.01 5.93 -10.05
CA MET A 89 14.66 5.39 -8.86
C MET A 89 14.49 6.29 -7.64
N GLY A 90 14.15 5.69 -6.49
CA GLY A 90 14.07 6.40 -5.21
C GLY A 90 12.72 7.05 -4.89
N CYS A 91 11.77 7.07 -5.82
CA CYS A 91 10.36 7.33 -5.53
C CYS A 91 9.55 6.02 -5.60
N SER A 92 8.32 6.05 -5.13
CA SER A 92 7.46 4.87 -5.10
C SER A 92 6.43 4.82 -6.22
N ALA A 93 6.10 5.95 -6.83
CA ALA A 93 5.26 5.97 -8.01
C ALA A 93 5.60 7.14 -8.95
N LEU A 94 5.57 6.83 -10.24
CA LEU A 94 5.89 7.73 -11.34
C LEU A 94 4.86 7.50 -12.46
N VAL A 95 4.28 8.57 -12.97
CA VAL A 95 3.47 8.50 -14.19
C VAL A 95 4.21 9.17 -15.33
N SER A 96 4.16 8.55 -16.51
CA SER A 96 4.65 9.10 -17.77
C SER A 96 3.48 9.33 -18.71
N ASN A 97 3.32 10.55 -19.18
CA ASN A 97 2.32 10.93 -20.17
C ASN A 97 3.00 11.43 -21.44
N LYS A 98 2.46 11.08 -22.60
CA LYS A 98 2.96 11.60 -23.87
C LYS A 98 2.39 13.01 -24.12
N ILE A 99 3.23 14.03 -24.04
CA ILE A 99 2.85 15.43 -24.29
C ILE A 99 3.61 15.90 -25.52
N ALA A 100 2.88 16.34 -26.56
CA ALA A 100 3.46 16.79 -27.83
C ALA A 100 4.47 15.80 -28.45
N GLY A 101 4.24 14.50 -28.24
CA GLY A 101 5.12 13.43 -28.75
C GLY A 101 6.22 12.97 -27.78
N TYR A 102 6.47 13.70 -26.70
CA TYR A 102 7.53 13.40 -25.73
C TYR A 102 6.97 12.77 -24.45
N PRO A 103 7.63 11.75 -23.89
CA PRO A 103 7.27 11.21 -22.58
C PRO A 103 7.70 12.19 -21.47
N VAL A 104 6.72 12.76 -20.77
CA VAL A 104 6.91 13.65 -19.63
C VAL A 104 6.55 12.89 -18.37
N CYS A 105 7.47 12.85 -17.40
CA CYS A 105 7.26 12.16 -16.15
C CYS A 105 6.80 13.10 -15.04
N THR A 106 6.05 12.55 -14.11
CA THR A 106 5.59 13.23 -12.91
C THR A 106 5.66 12.25 -11.76
N THR A 107 6.40 12.61 -10.72
CA THR A 107 6.42 11.86 -9.47
C THR A 107 5.07 12.02 -8.79
N ILE A 108 4.43 10.91 -8.44
CA ILE A 108 3.10 10.90 -7.80
C ILE A 108 3.10 10.11 -6.48
N GLY A 109 4.26 9.62 -6.04
CA GLY A 109 4.38 8.87 -4.80
C GLY A 109 5.81 8.81 -4.28
N HIS A 110 5.97 9.03 -2.97
CA HIS A 110 7.18 8.70 -2.22
C HIS A 110 6.92 7.62 -1.18
N THR A 111 7.95 6.86 -0.84
CA THR A 111 7.92 5.83 0.22
C THR A 111 7.52 6.41 1.57
N SER A 112 8.01 7.61 1.90
CA SER A 112 7.69 8.34 3.14
C SER A 112 6.21 8.75 3.26
N SER A 113 5.48 8.76 2.15
CA SER A 113 4.06 9.13 2.10
C SER A 113 3.13 7.93 2.01
N MET A 114 3.69 6.70 2.00
CA MET A 114 2.88 5.49 1.89
C MET A 114 2.05 5.27 3.14
N GLY A 115 0.75 5.05 2.96
CA GLY A 115 -0.18 4.63 3.99
C GLY A 115 -0.98 3.42 3.53
N VAL A 116 -1.26 2.50 4.46
CA VAL A 116 -2.10 1.34 4.23
C VAL A 116 -3.44 1.54 4.93
N HIS A 117 -4.53 1.29 4.19
CA HIS A 117 -5.90 1.43 4.68
C HIS A 117 -6.71 0.19 4.28
N LEU A 118 -7.82 -0.10 4.97
CA LEU A 118 -8.75 -1.15 4.51
C LEU A 118 -9.43 -0.72 3.21
N ILE A 119 -9.69 -1.68 2.32
CA ILE A 119 -10.55 -1.43 1.13
C ILE A 119 -11.99 -1.15 1.58
N ASP A 120 -12.49 -1.95 2.53
CA ASP A 120 -13.80 -1.78 3.16
C ASP A 120 -13.66 -1.99 4.67
N GLU A 121 -14.01 -0.97 5.46
CA GLU A 121 -14.01 -1.06 6.92
C GLU A 121 -15.02 -2.07 7.46
N LYS A 122 -16.07 -2.39 6.69
CA LYS A 122 -17.10 -3.37 7.05
C LYS A 122 -16.69 -4.81 6.74
N ASP A 123 -15.75 -4.99 5.81
CA ASP A 123 -15.22 -6.28 5.39
C ASP A 123 -13.68 -6.25 5.30
N PRO A 124 -12.98 -6.43 6.44
CA PRO A 124 -11.53 -6.55 6.46
C PRO A 124 -11.00 -7.71 5.60
N HIS A 125 -11.80 -8.72 5.26
CA HIS A 125 -11.33 -9.83 4.44
C HIS A 125 -11.09 -9.42 2.98
N ALA A 126 -11.66 -8.31 2.50
CA ALA A 126 -11.50 -7.85 1.13
C ALA A 126 -10.05 -7.47 0.76
N GLY A 127 -9.27 -6.99 1.74
CA GLY A 127 -7.88 -6.58 1.57
C GLY A 127 -7.64 -5.11 1.92
N VAL A 128 -6.57 -4.54 1.36
CA VAL A 128 -6.09 -3.20 1.72
C VAL A 128 -5.79 -2.32 0.51
N THR A 129 -5.91 -1.01 0.69
CA THR A 129 -5.47 0.00 -0.25
C THR A 129 -4.17 0.62 0.26
N VAL A 130 -3.13 0.58 -0.58
CA VAL A 130 -1.89 1.32 -0.35
C VAL A 130 -1.99 2.65 -1.09
N LYS A 131 -1.96 3.76 -0.36
CA LYS A 131 -1.97 5.11 -0.91
C LYS A 131 -0.61 5.75 -0.76
N MET A 132 -0.15 6.42 -1.79
CA MET A 132 1.08 7.23 -1.79
C MET A 132 0.83 8.54 -2.52
N SER A 133 1.62 9.56 -2.21
CA SER A 133 1.48 10.90 -2.78
C SER A 133 2.83 11.58 -2.98
N ASN A 134 2.89 12.58 -3.87
CA ASN A 134 4.09 13.38 -4.04
C ASN A 134 4.27 14.43 -2.93
N GLY A 135 3.22 14.76 -2.18
CA GLY A 135 3.27 15.76 -1.12
C GLY A 135 3.55 17.18 -1.63
N ASP A 136 3.38 17.43 -2.94
CA ASP A 136 3.58 18.75 -3.53
C ASP A 136 2.50 19.72 -3.01
N ARG A 137 2.93 20.93 -2.63
CA ARG A 137 2.09 21.98 -2.05
C ARG A 137 1.15 22.62 -3.07
N THR A 138 1.42 22.46 -4.37
CA THR A 138 0.67 23.08 -5.46
C THR A 138 -0.32 22.12 -6.10
N LEU A 139 0.09 20.89 -6.39
CA LEU A 139 -0.76 19.83 -6.92
C LEU A 139 -0.38 18.48 -6.30
N ASN A 140 -1.15 18.07 -5.30
CA ASN A 140 -0.91 16.82 -4.57
C ASN A 140 -1.43 15.62 -5.37
N CYS A 141 -0.58 15.09 -6.24
CA CYS A 141 -0.88 13.90 -7.03
C CYS A 141 -0.68 12.64 -6.19
N SER A 142 -1.51 11.63 -6.45
CA SER A 142 -1.49 10.41 -5.65
C SER A 142 -1.75 9.15 -6.47
N LEU A 143 -1.27 8.03 -5.93
CA LEU A 143 -1.60 6.70 -6.41
C LEU A 143 -2.27 5.92 -5.27
N ALA A 144 -3.40 5.28 -5.57
CA ALA A 144 -4.06 4.30 -4.72
C ALA A 144 -4.03 2.92 -5.37
N VAL A 145 -3.42 1.95 -4.71
CA VAL A 145 -3.34 0.56 -5.18
C VAL A 145 -4.18 -0.31 -4.28
N SER A 146 -5.25 -0.88 -4.81
CA SER A 146 -6.08 -1.85 -4.06
C SER A 146 -5.49 -3.24 -4.20
N VAL A 147 -4.95 -3.78 -3.12
CA VAL A 147 -4.45 -5.14 -3.01
C VAL A 147 -5.57 -6.02 -2.48
N ILE A 148 -6.32 -6.61 -3.40
CA ILE A 148 -7.43 -7.51 -3.09
C ILE A 148 -6.86 -8.84 -2.60
N CYS A 149 -7.39 -9.34 -1.48
CA CYS A 149 -7.05 -10.66 -0.98
C CYS A 149 -7.46 -11.73 -1.99
N ASP A 150 -6.47 -12.47 -2.49
CA ASP A 150 -6.67 -13.65 -3.31
C ASP A 150 -5.69 -14.72 -2.87
N SER A 151 -6.19 -15.72 -2.13
CA SER A 151 -5.36 -16.83 -1.64
C SER A 151 -4.99 -17.84 -2.73
N SER A 152 -5.61 -17.76 -3.91
CA SER A 152 -5.47 -18.76 -4.97
C SER A 152 -4.33 -18.45 -5.94
N GLY A 153 -3.92 -17.19 -6.06
CA GLY A 153 -2.85 -16.80 -6.96
C GLY A 153 -2.62 -15.29 -7.01
N VAL A 154 -1.81 -14.88 -8.00
CA VAL A 154 -1.45 -13.49 -8.22
C VAL A 154 -1.96 -13.03 -9.57
N GLN A 155 -2.60 -11.87 -9.57
CA GLN A 155 -2.92 -11.14 -10.79
C GLN A 155 -2.31 -9.76 -10.67
N GLY A 156 -1.33 -9.47 -11.54
CA GLY A 156 -0.68 -8.17 -11.66
C GLY A 156 -1.68 -7.03 -11.95
N PRO A 157 -1.24 -5.78 -11.87
CA PRO A 157 -2.14 -4.65 -12.08
C PRO A 157 -2.59 -4.56 -13.54
N GLN A 158 -3.90 -4.53 -13.78
CA GLN A 158 -4.48 -4.53 -15.13
C GLN A 158 -5.26 -3.26 -15.46
N THR A 159 -5.78 -2.59 -14.44
CA THR A 159 -6.61 -1.38 -14.63
C THR A 159 -5.81 -0.15 -14.28
N LEU A 160 -6.09 0.95 -14.97
CA LEU A 160 -5.62 2.28 -14.59
C LEU A 160 -6.81 3.21 -14.68
N GLU A 161 -7.27 3.67 -13.53
CA GLU A 161 -8.31 4.68 -13.43
C GLU A 161 -7.68 6.01 -13.06
N THR A 162 -8.11 7.08 -13.74
CA THR A 162 -7.72 8.44 -13.39
C THR A 162 -8.87 9.09 -12.63
N VAL A 163 -8.60 9.50 -11.39
CA VAL A 163 -9.57 10.10 -10.48
C VAL A 163 -9.25 11.60 -10.35
N GLY A 164 -9.99 12.42 -11.10
CA GLY A 164 -9.72 13.86 -11.19
C GLY A 164 -8.53 14.17 -12.10
N THR A 165 -7.67 15.10 -11.70
CA THR A 165 -6.61 15.63 -12.58
C THR A 165 -5.34 14.78 -12.60
N CYS A 166 -4.88 14.30 -11.43
CA CYS A 166 -3.63 13.54 -11.32
C CYS A 166 -3.62 12.51 -10.18
N ASN A 167 -4.80 12.05 -9.74
CA ASN A 167 -4.87 10.88 -8.87
C ASN A 167 -5.13 9.65 -9.72
N TYR A 168 -4.41 8.59 -9.42
CA TYR A 168 -4.49 7.34 -10.16
C TYR A 168 -4.93 6.22 -9.21
N ALA A 169 -5.68 5.27 -9.73
CA ALA A 169 -6.06 4.07 -9.01
C ALA A 169 -5.80 2.83 -9.87
N THR A 170 -5.34 1.78 -9.23
CA THR A 170 -5.14 0.47 -9.87
C THR A 170 -5.45 -0.65 -8.87
N VAL A 171 -5.63 -1.86 -9.39
CA VAL A 171 -6.04 -3.03 -8.63
C VAL A 171 -5.05 -4.17 -8.88
N LEU A 172 -4.58 -4.78 -7.80
CA LEU A 172 -3.72 -5.95 -7.77
C LEU A 172 -4.42 -7.05 -6.96
N ARG A 173 -4.33 -8.31 -7.38
CA ARG A 173 -4.74 -9.46 -6.55
C ARG A 173 -3.51 -10.18 -6.06
N HIS A 174 -3.39 -10.34 -4.75
CA HIS A 174 -2.22 -10.97 -4.14
C HIS A 174 -2.56 -11.65 -2.81
N PRO A 175 -1.98 -12.82 -2.48
CA PRO A 175 -2.23 -13.47 -1.19
C PRO A 175 -1.75 -12.63 0.01
N SER A 176 -0.73 -11.78 -0.16
CA SER A 176 -0.31 -10.82 0.88
C SER A 176 -1.36 -9.78 1.22
N GLY A 177 -2.37 -9.57 0.36
CA GLY A 177 -3.53 -8.73 0.68
C GLY A 177 -4.47 -9.36 1.71
N CYS A 178 -4.32 -10.65 1.99
CA CYS A 178 -5.12 -11.35 2.98
C CYS A 178 -4.59 -11.11 4.39
N ALA A 179 -5.51 -10.78 5.31
CA ALA A 179 -5.17 -10.58 6.71
C ALA A 179 -4.81 -11.91 7.40
N ASN A 180 -3.80 -11.86 8.27
CA ASN A 180 -3.63 -12.85 9.33
C ASN A 180 -4.64 -12.55 10.45
N VAL A 181 -5.57 -13.47 10.67
CA VAL A 181 -6.69 -13.26 11.61
C VAL A 181 -6.44 -14.03 12.89
N VAL A 182 -6.39 -13.34 14.01
CA VAL A 182 -6.29 -13.95 15.36
C VAL A 182 -7.48 -13.54 16.22
N SER A 183 -8.03 -14.49 16.97
CA SER A 183 -9.11 -14.18 17.92
C SER A 183 -8.56 -13.40 19.10
N VAL A 184 -9.11 -12.22 19.37
CA VAL A 184 -8.81 -11.46 20.58
C VAL A 184 -9.78 -11.92 21.65
N HIS A 185 -9.42 -12.97 22.38
CA HIS A 185 -10.15 -13.36 23.58
C HIS A 185 -9.81 -12.35 24.68
N GLY A 186 -10.77 -11.54 25.10
CA GLY A 186 -10.63 -10.77 26.33
C GLY A 186 -10.55 -11.75 27.48
N GLN A 187 -9.34 -12.03 27.98
CA GLN A 187 -9.18 -12.73 29.26
C GLN A 187 -9.66 -11.80 30.39
N GLY A 188 -10.97 -11.78 30.60
CA GLY A 188 -11.55 -11.49 31.90
C GLY A 188 -11.52 -12.75 32.75
N LEU A 189 -10.39 -13.03 33.39
CA LEU A 189 -10.34 -13.88 34.58
C LEU A 189 -10.37 -12.89 35.77
N GLY A 190 -11.40 -12.81 36.60
CA GLY A 190 -12.18 -13.90 37.16
C GLY A 190 -11.56 -14.31 38.51
N TRP A 191 -11.87 -13.53 39.55
CA TRP A 191 -11.92 -13.91 40.97
C TRP A 191 -10.78 -14.78 41.53
N PHE A 192 -9.76 -14.16 42.12
CA PHE A 192 -8.95 -14.84 43.14
C PHE A 192 -9.78 -14.95 44.41
N GLY A 193 -10.20 -16.18 44.72
CA GLY A 193 -10.92 -16.54 45.94
C GLY A 193 -10.15 -16.14 47.19
N THR A 194 -10.90 -15.65 48.16
CA THR A 194 -10.52 -15.48 49.56
C THR A 194 -9.91 -16.77 50.09
N PHE A 195 -8.64 -16.76 50.46
CA PHE A 195 -8.06 -17.80 51.31
C PHE A 195 -8.53 -17.56 52.75
N ILE A 196 -9.40 -18.43 53.26
CA ILE A 196 -9.52 -18.65 54.70
C ILE A 196 -8.25 -19.41 55.11
N ILE A 197 -7.50 -18.83 56.04
CA ILE A 197 -6.53 -19.57 56.84
C ILE A 197 -7.16 -19.74 58.23
N VAL A 198 -7.14 -20.99 58.68
CA VAL A 198 -7.62 -21.52 59.98
C VAL A 198 -6.83 -20.92 61.14
#